data_AF-A0A022QQH0-F1
#
_entry.id   AF-A0A022QQH0-F1
#
_cell.length_a   1.000
_cell.length_b   1.000
_cell.length_c   1.000
_cell.angle_alpha   90.00
_cell.angle_beta   90.00
_cell.angle_gamma   90.00
#
_symmetry.space_group_name_H-M   'P 1'
#
loop_
_entity.id
_entity.type
_entity.pdbx_description
1 polymer ?
#
loop_
_entity_poly.entity_id
_entity_poly.type
_entity_poly.pdbx_seq_one_letter_code
_entity_poly.pdbx_strand_id
1 'polypeptide(L)'
;MKKLETPIATSSKIIFDDSDDEHESMSEDEGEIERELEDVTFEELQRARSDGSDMVYKKPNSDKKAGRVNKNRPMEISSKKPVSRFREVIQVPKKVVRDPRFESLCGELNVDGFKKRYNFIYENTLPAEKQELKKRMKKVKDPEAVNELKDQISRIDKELKSAAPKRTENDILAEHKKKEREAAKKGKQPYYLKKSDIRKQKLIEKYNELKESGKLEAFIEKKRKKNAAKDQKYMPYRRPSEQGDE
;
A
#
# COMPACT_ATOMS: atom_id res chain seq x y z
N MET A 1 37.02 37.64 17.42
CA MET A 1 36.51 36.64 16.46
C MET A 1 35.03 36.93 16.22
N LYS A 2 34.68 37.38 15.01
CA LYS A 2 33.31 37.77 14.64
C LYS A 2 32.42 36.52 14.60
N LYS A 3 31.31 36.53 15.33
CA LYS A 3 30.27 35.50 15.24
C LYS A 3 29.49 35.71 13.94
N LEU A 4 29.43 34.68 13.11
CA LEU A 4 28.62 34.66 11.88
C LEU A 4 27.23 34.15 12.26
N GLU A 5 26.22 35.00 12.14
CA GLU A 5 24.81 34.60 12.25
C GLU A 5 24.35 34.08 10.88
N THR A 6 23.75 32.89 10.86
CA THR A 6 23.14 32.28 9.68
C THR A 6 21.72 32.84 9.49
N PRO A 7 21.34 33.31 8.28
CA PRO A 7 19.99 33.82 8.07
C PRO A 7 18.97 32.66 8.02
N ILE A 8 17.90 32.82 8.79
CA ILE A 8 16.72 31.94 8.80
C ILE A 8 15.93 32.20 7.51
N ALA A 9 15.65 31.16 6.75
CA ALA A 9 14.86 31.23 5.53
C ALA A 9 13.40 31.61 5.84
N THR A 10 13.01 32.82 5.45
CA THR A 10 11.60 33.26 5.47
C THR A 10 10.87 32.71 4.24
N SER A 11 9.75 32.03 4.46
CA SER A 11 8.91 31.46 3.40
C SER A 11 8.42 32.55 2.45
N SER A 12 8.69 32.40 1.16
CA SER A 12 8.18 33.25 0.10
C SER A 12 6.65 33.21 0.10
N LYS A 13 6.03 34.35 0.40
CA LYS A 13 4.60 34.60 0.24
C LYS A 13 4.31 34.55 -1.26
N ILE A 14 3.63 33.49 -1.71
CA ILE A 14 3.14 33.37 -3.08
C ILE A 14 2.06 34.43 -3.25
N ILE A 15 2.34 35.45 -4.05
CA ILE A 15 1.34 36.42 -4.51
C ILE A 15 0.73 35.80 -5.76
N PHE A 16 -0.55 35.45 -5.69
CA PHE A 16 -1.33 35.03 -6.85
C PHE A 16 -1.90 36.31 -7.46
N ASP A 17 -1.38 36.68 -8.63
CA ASP A 17 -1.89 37.78 -9.45
C ASP A 17 -3.06 37.20 -10.25
N ASP A 18 -4.28 37.42 -9.78
CA ASP A 18 -5.50 37.04 -10.50
C ASP A 18 -5.95 38.27 -11.30
N SER A 19 -5.65 38.22 -12.60
CA SER A 19 -6.09 39.21 -13.57
C SER A 19 -7.59 39.01 -13.78
N ASP A 20 -8.38 39.81 -13.08
CA ASP A 20 -9.85 39.83 -13.13
C ASP A 20 -10.31 40.58 -14.39
N ASP A 21 -10.96 39.87 -15.31
CA ASP A 21 -11.70 40.43 -16.44
C ASP A 21 -13.15 39.90 -16.32
N GLU A 22 -14.04 40.84 -15.98
CA GLU A 22 -15.51 40.79 -15.95
C GLU A 22 -16.20 39.88 -14.91
N HIS A 23 -16.68 40.46 -13.80
CA HIS A 23 -18.04 40.22 -13.24
C HIS A 23 -18.43 41.22 -12.12
N GLU A 24 -18.87 42.43 -12.51
CA GLU A 24 -19.25 43.53 -11.60
C GLU A 24 -20.67 43.40 -10.97
N SER A 25 -21.07 42.22 -10.47
CA SER A 25 -22.42 42.03 -9.89
C SER A 25 -22.50 41.13 -8.64
N MET A 26 -21.39 40.81 -7.99
CA MET A 26 -21.36 39.86 -6.84
C MET A 26 -20.77 40.43 -5.54
N SER A 27 -20.46 41.73 -5.47
CA SER A 27 -19.68 42.31 -4.36
C SER A 27 -20.47 42.60 -3.08
N GLU A 28 -21.80 42.76 -3.14
CA GLU A 28 -22.62 43.07 -1.95
C GLU A 28 -22.86 41.84 -1.07
N ASP A 29 -23.04 40.65 -1.66
CA ASP A 29 -23.29 39.39 -0.95
C ASP A 29 -22.06 38.90 -0.16
N GLU A 30 -20.84 39.06 -0.69
CA GLU A 30 -19.61 38.57 -0.02
C GLU A 30 -19.33 39.32 1.29
N GLY A 31 -19.53 40.65 1.29
CA GLY A 31 -19.33 41.47 2.48
C GLY A 31 -20.42 41.30 3.55
N GLU A 32 -21.62 40.84 3.18
CA GLU A 32 -22.65 40.44 4.15
C GLU A 32 -22.32 39.09 4.79
N ILE A 33 -21.86 38.12 3.99
CA ILE A 33 -21.43 36.80 4.48
C ILE A 33 -20.24 36.92 5.44
N GLU A 34 -19.27 37.78 5.15
CA GLU A 34 -18.10 37.99 6.02
C GLU A 34 -18.52 38.53 7.40
N ARG A 35 -19.45 39.49 7.43
CA ARG A 35 -20.01 40.04 8.68
C ARG A 35 -20.84 39.02 9.47
N GLU A 36 -21.54 38.11 8.80
CA GLU A 36 -22.28 37.03 9.47
C GLU A 36 -21.35 35.94 10.02
N LEU A 37 -20.22 35.67 9.35
CA LEU A 37 -19.25 34.65 9.76
C LEU A 37 -18.28 35.10 10.86
N GLU A 38 -18.07 36.42 11.03
CA GLU A 38 -17.20 36.98 12.07
C GLU A 38 -17.63 36.56 13.50
N ASP A 39 -18.93 36.35 13.73
CA ASP A 39 -19.49 35.98 15.03
C ASP A 39 -19.58 34.45 15.24
N VAL A 40 -19.35 33.62 14.22
CA VAL A 40 -19.52 32.16 14.30
C VAL A 40 -18.23 31.48 14.73
N THR A 41 -18.30 30.68 15.80
CA THR A 41 -17.11 29.97 16.29
C THR A 41 -16.71 28.81 15.37
N PHE A 42 -15.41 28.50 15.31
CA PHE A 42 -14.88 27.42 14.47
C PHE A 42 -15.50 26.04 14.76
N GLU A 43 -15.82 25.75 16.02
CA GLU A 43 -16.50 24.50 16.40
C GLU A 43 -17.90 24.40 15.78
N GLU A 44 -18.61 25.52 15.75
CA GLU A 44 -19.96 25.62 15.21
C GLU A 44 -19.98 25.45 13.69
N LEU A 45 -19.00 26.03 12.99
CA LEU A 45 -18.75 25.79 11.56
C LEU A 45 -18.43 24.32 11.27
N GLN A 46 -17.63 23.67 12.12
CA GLN A 46 -17.30 22.26 11.95
C GLN A 46 -18.51 21.35 12.14
N ARG A 47 -19.41 21.69 13.09
CA ARG A 47 -20.68 20.98 13.29
C ARG A 47 -21.65 21.18 12.12
N ALA A 48 -21.83 22.41 11.65
CA ALA A 48 -22.69 22.73 10.52
C ALA A 48 -22.28 21.98 9.24
N ARG A 49 -20.98 21.84 9.00
CA ARG A 49 -20.42 21.03 7.91
C ARG A 49 -20.70 19.53 8.07
N SER A 50 -20.62 18.99 9.28
CA SER A 50 -20.88 17.56 9.53
C SER A 50 -22.37 17.20 9.50
N ASP A 51 -23.23 18.13 9.90
CA ASP A 51 -24.69 17.95 9.92
C ASP A 51 -25.33 18.20 8.56
N GLY A 52 -24.60 18.87 7.65
CA GLY A 52 -25.04 19.19 6.29
C GLY A 52 -26.11 20.29 6.24
N SER A 53 -26.34 20.98 7.37
CA SER A 53 -27.31 22.07 7.52
C SER A 53 -26.89 23.35 6.81
N ASP A 54 -25.59 23.56 6.63
CA ASP A 54 -25.02 24.75 5.97
C ASP A 54 -25.25 24.79 4.45
N MET A 55 -25.64 23.67 3.84
CA MET A 55 -25.87 23.61 2.40
C MET A 55 -27.26 24.09 1.96
N VAL A 56 -28.05 24.67 2.89
CA VAL A 56 -29.32 25.31 2.52
C VAL A 56 -29.01 26.68 1.93
N TYR A 57 -28.50 26.68 0.69
CA TYR A 57 -28.68 27.83 -0.19
C TYR A 57 -30.15 28.21 -0.08
N LYS A 58 -30.46 29.42 0.41
CA LYS A 58 -31.81 29.96 0.33
C LYS A 58 -32.11 30.06 -1.17
N LYS A 59 -32.74 29.03 -1.73
CA LYS A 59 -33.20 29.07 -3.11
C LYS A 59 -34.04 30.34 -3.21
N PRO A 60 -33.72 31.29 -4.12
CA PRO A 60 -34.60 32.42 -4.34
C PRO A 60 -35.98 31.81 -4.60
N ASN A 61 -37.03 32.40 -4.03
CA ASN A 61 -38.41 31.92 -4.14
C ASN A 61 -38.78 31.76 -5.62
N SER A 62 -38.42 30.63 -6.21
CA SER A 62 -38.75 30.31 -7.57
C SER A 62 -40.22 29.98 -7.51
N ASP A 63 -41.03 30.77 -8.21
CA ASP A 63 -42.45 30.52 -8.37
C ASP A 63 -42.67 29.03 -8.54
N LYS A 64 -43.45 28.44 -7.62
CA LYS A 64 -43.71 27.00 -7.61
C LYS A 64 -44.26 26.64 -8.99
N LYS A 65 -43.42 26.04 -9.84
CA LYS A 65 -43.87 25.60 -11.17
C LYS A 65 -45.09 24.73 -10.98
N ALA A 66 -46.18 25.07 -11.65
CA ALA A 66 -47.41 24.31 -11.60
C ALA A 66 -47.08 22.83 -11.87
N GLY A 67 -47.38 21.97 -10.89
CA GLY A 67 -47.15 20.54 -11.02
C GLY A 67 -47.95 19.97 -12.20
N ARG A 68 -47.57 18.77 -12.65
CA ARG A 68 -48.36 18.03 -13.64
C ARG A 68 -49.79 17.85 -13.12
N VAL A 69 -50.79 18.17 -13.95
CA VAL A 69 -52.21 18.00 -13.58
C VAL A 69 -52.56 16.53 -13.32
N ASN A 70 -51.83 15.57 -13.91
CA ASN A 70 -51.95 14.13 -13.64
C ASN A 70 -50.57 13.47 -13.67
N LYS A 71 -50.33 12.42 -12.86
CA LYS A 71 -49.04 11.74 -12.70
C LYS A 71 -48.53 11.10 -13.99
N ASN A 72 -49.43 10.67 -14.86
CA ASN A 72 -49.11 9.98 -16.12
C ASN A 72 -48.98 10.92 -17.33
N ARG A 73 -48.99 12.25 -17.13
CA ARG A 73 -48.84 13.24 -18.21
C ARG A 73 -47.38 13.73 -18.30
N PRO A 74 -46.80 13.88 -19.51
CA PRO A 74 -45.50 14.54 -19.66
C PRO A 74 -45.57 16.01 -19.23
N MET A 75 -44.45 16.56 -18.77
CA MET A 75 -44.33 17.97 -18.41
C MET A 75 -43.48 18.67 -19.46
N GLU A 76 -44.03 19.73 -20.06
CA GLU A 76 -43.30 20.56 -21.01
C GLU A 76 -42.29 21.44 -20.25
N ILE A 77 -41.03 21.41 -20.68
CA ILE A 77 -39.94 22.20 -20.13
C ILE A 77 -39.33 23.00 -21.28
N SER A 78 -39.05 24.28 -21.05
CA SER A 78 -38.40 25.13 -22.05
C SER A 78 -37.00 24.63 -22.39
N SER A 79 -36.75 24.40 -23.69
CA SER A 79 -35.43 24.01 -24.22
C SER A 79 -34.35 25.07 -24.03
N LYS A 80 -34.73 26.32 -23.72
CA LYS A 80 -33.81 27.43 -23.45
C LYS A 80 -33.17 27.35 -22.06
N LYS A 81 -33.66 26.51 -21.16
CA LYS A 81 -33.10 26.34 -19.81
C LYS A 81 -32.11 25.17 -19.81
N PRO A 82 -30.79 25.42 -19.68
CA PRO A 82 -29.80 24.35 -19.64
C PRO A 82 -29.98 23.49 -18.38
N VAL A 83 -29.73 22.19 -18.50
CA VAL A 83 -29.73 21.26 -17.36
C VAL A 83 -28.48 21.55 -16.50
N SER A 84 -28.63 21.65 -15.18
CA SER A 84 -27.48 21.82 -14.29
C SER A 84 -26.56 20.60 -14.38
N ARG A 85 -25.26 20.82 -14.56
CA ARG A 85 -24.26 19.73 -14.58
C ARG A 85 -23.92 19.22 -13.18
N PHE A 86 -24.12 20.06 -12.16
CA PHE A 86 -23.83 19.73 -10.77
C PHE A 86 -25.04 19.08 -10.10
N ARG A 87 -24.80 17.94 -9.46
CA ARG A 87 -25.74 17.32 -8.52
C ARG A 87 -25.47 17.89 -7.13
N GLU A 88 -26.48 18.43 -6.46
CA GLU A 88 -26.41 18.81 -5.04
C GLU A 88 -26.23 17.52 -4.20
N VAL A 89 -24.99 17.19 -3.83
CA VAL A 89 -24.69 16.05 -2.95
C VAL A 89 -24.78 16.53 -1.50
N ILE A 90 -25.95 16.35 -0.90
CA ILE A 90 -26.15 16.63 0.53
C ILE A 90 -25.31 15.61 1.33
N GLN A 91 -24.34 16.11 2.09
CA GLN A 91 -23.54 15.26 2.97
C GLN A 91 -24.37 14.88 4.20
N VAL A 92 -25.09 13.77 4.12
CA VAL A 92 -25.79 13.20 5.28
C VAL A 92 -24.75 12.63 6.24
N PRO A 93 -24.85 12.86 7.57
CA PRO A 93 -23.96 12.24 8.55
C PRO A 93 -24.05 10.72 8.47
N LYS A 94 -23.03 10.11 7.88
CA LYS A 94 -22.95 8.65 7.71
C LYS A 94 -22.51 8.03 9.04
N LYS A 95 -23.31 7.11 9.57
CA LYS A 95 -22.91 6.28 10.71
C LYS A 95 -21.80 5.32 10.25
N VAL A 96 -20.55 5.65 10.55
CA VAL A 96 -19.41 4.77 10.29
C VAL A 96 -19.32 3.76 11.44
N VAL A 97 -19.60 2.49 11.15
CA VAL A 97 -19.38 1.40 12.11
C VAL A 97 -17.88 1.27 12.32
N ARG A 98 -17.41 1.55 13.54
CA ARG A 98 -16.00 1.40 13.91
C ARG A 98 -15.76 -0.05 14.36
N ASP A 99 -15.08 -0.82 13.52
CA ASP A 99 -14.52 -2.12 13.90
C ASP A 99 -13.12 -1.86 14.45
N PRO A 100 -12.79 -2.26 15.69
CA PRO A 100 -11.48 -1.99 16.28
C PRO A 100 -10.32 -2.56 15.45
N ARG A 101 -10.55 -3.61 14.64
CA ARG A 101 -9.53 -4.16 13.74
C ARG A 101 -9.20 -3.24 12.57
N PHE A 102 -10.17 -2.40 12.18
CA PHE A 102 -10.09 -1.50 11.03
C PHE A 102 -10.16 -0.03 11.46
N GLU A 103 -10.08 0.24 12.76
CA GLU A 103 -10.13 1.58 13.30
C GLU A 103 -8.77 2.25 13.12
N SER A 104 -8.77 3.47 12.57
CA SER A 104 -7.55 4.26 12.36
C SER A 104 -6.81 4.58 13.66
N LEU A 105 -7.50 4.51 14.80
CA LEU A 105 -6.93 4.72 16.13
C LEU A 105 -6.11 3.51 16.64
N CYS A 106 -6.27 2.31 16.05
CA CYS A 106 -5.64 1.09 16.56
C CYS A 106 -4.13 0.95 16.21
N GLY A 107 -3.53 1.97 15.58
CA GLY A 107 -2.10 2.03 15.28
C GLY A 107 -1.65 1.13 14.13
N GLU A 108 -0.37 1.23 13.76
CA GLU A 108 0.22 0.45 12.66
C GLU A 108 0.86 -0.86 13.13
N LEU A 109 0.81 -1.90 12.29
CA LEU A 109 1.40 -3.20 12.60
C LEU A 109 2.94 -3.12 12.63
N ASN A 110 3.52 -3.24 13.82
CA ASN A 110 4.95 -3.46 13.97
C ASN A 110 5.31 -4.92 13.62
N VAL A 111 5.68 -5.15 12.36
CA VAL A 111 6.03 -6.47 11.81
C VAL A 111 7.19 -7.13 12.56
N ASP A 112 8.20 -6.36 12.95
CA ASP A 112 9.38 -6.90 13.63
C ASP A 112 9.08 -7.26 15.09
N GLY A 113 8.32 -6.42 15.79
CA GLY A 113 7.84 -6.70 17.14
C GLY A 113 6.92 -7.92 17.18
N PHE A 114 6.00 -8.02 16.22
CA PHE A 114 5.15 -9.20 16.06
C PHE A 114 5.98 -10.47 15.87
N LYS A 115 6.92 -10.47 14.91
CA LYS A 115 7.78 -11.64 14.65
C LYS A 115 8.56 -12.07 15.88
N LYS A 116 9.09 -11.13 16.68
CA LYS A 116 9.81 -11.45 17.91
C LYS A 116 8.90 -12.09 18.96
N ARG A 117 7.71 -11.52 19.19
CA ARG A 117 6.73 -12.04 20.16
C ARG A 117 6.24 -13.45 19.79
N TYR A 118 6.06 -13.71 18.50
CA TYR A 118 5.57 -15.00 18.00
C TYR A 118 6.69 -15.92 17.48
N ASN A 119 7.95 -15.64 17.82
CA ASN A 119 9.09 -16.43 17.32
C ASN A 119 9.04 -17.89 17.79
N PHE A 120 8.48 -18.13 18.99
CA PHE A 120 8.30 -19.47 19.56
C PHE A 120 7.52 -20.41 18.65
N ILE A 121 6.66 -19.88 17.77
CA ILE A 121 5.91 -20.68 16.80
C ILE A 121 6.87 -21.36 15.82
N TYR A 122 7.85 -20.61 15.33
CA TYR A 122 8.81 -21.08 14.34
C TYR A 122 9.93 -21.93 14.96
N GLU A 123 10.33 -21.61 16.20
CA GLU A 123 11.42 -22.31 16.88
C GLU A 123 10.96 -23.61 17.55
N ASN A 124 9.79 -23.60 18.19
CA ASN A 124 9.37 -24.70 19.06
C ASN A 124 8.11 -25.41 18.54
N THR A 125 7.02 -24.68 18.29
CA THR A 125 5.72 -25.33 18.04
C THR A 125 5.66 -26.04 16.69
N LEU A 126 6.05 -25.37 15.60
CA LEU A 126 6.02 -25.96 14.25
C LEU A 126 6.96 -27.18 14.11
N PRO A 127 8.21 -27.16 14.64
CA PRO A 127 9.05 -28.35 14.64
C PRO A 127 8.48 -29.49 15.49
N ALA A 128 7.89 -29.20 16.64
CA ALA A 128 7.25 -30.21 17.49
C ALA A 128 6.04 -30.84 16.79
N GLU A 129 5.14 -30.02 16.23
CA GLU A 129 3.99 -30.45 15.45
C GLU A 129 4.41 -31.33 14.27
N LYS A 130 5.46 -30.93 13.53
CA LYS A 130 6.01 -31.73 12.44
C LYS A 130 6.49 -33.10 12.93
N GLN A 131 7.12 -33.19 14.10
CA GLN A 131 7.55 -34.47 14.67
C GLN A 131 6.35 -35.33 15.09
N GLU A 132 5.31 -34.74 15.67
CA GLU A 132 4.08 -35.44 16.02
C GLU A 132 3.35 -35.98 14.78
N LEU A 133 3.22 -35.17 13.74
CA LEU A 133 2.61 -35.60 12.46
C LEU A 133 3.40 -36.75 11.85
N LYS A 134 4.74 -36.71 11.89
CA LYS A 134 5.57 -37.85 11.46
C LYS A 134 5.33 -39.10 12.30
N LYS A 135 5.12 -38.98 13.61
CA LYS A 135 4.79 -40.12 14.49
C LYS A 135 3.41 -40.68 14.16
N ARG A 136 2.41 -39.82 13.91
CA ARG A 136 1.05 -40.23 13.49
C ARG A 136 1.08 -40.92 12.13
N MET A 137 1.82 -40.37 11.17
CA MET A 137 1.98 -40.94 9.83
C MET A 137 2.55 -42.37 9.83
N LYS A 138 3.42 -42.71 10.81
CA LYS A 138 3.94 -44.07 10.97
C LYS A 138 2.91 -45.07 11.52
N LYS A 139 1.86 -44.59 12.20
CA LYS A 139 0.84 -45.41 12.85
C LYS A 139 -0.38 -45.67 11.94
N VAL A 140 -0.76 -44.66 11.16
CA VAL A 140 -1.91 -44.72 10.26
C VAL A 140 -1.58 -45.59 9.05
N LYS A 141 -2.51 -46.49 8.68
CA LYS A 141 -2.38 -47.36 7.50
C LYS A 141 -3.23 -46.87 6.32
N ASP A 142 -4.28 -46.11 6.59
CA ASP A 142 -5.20 -45.62 5.57
C ASP A 142 -4.49 -44.67 4.61
N PRO A 143 -4.57 -44.91 3.28
CA PRO A 143 -3.77 -44.16 2.31
C PRO A 143 -4.20 -42.69 2.21
N GLU A 144 -5.50 -42.39 2.34
CA GLU A 144 -6.02 -41.02 2.29
C GLU A 144 -5.53 -40.19 3.47
N ALA A 145 -5.70 -40.71 4.70
CA ALA A 145 -5.23 -40.06 5.91
C ALA A 145 -3.69 -39.89 5.93
N VAL A 146 -2.93 -40.84 5.35
CA VAL A 146 -1.47 -40.69 5.17
C VAL A 146 -1.15 -39.53 4.23
N ASN A 147 -1.93 -39.31 3.17
CA ASN A 147 -1.71 -38.20 2.25
C ASN A 147 -2.04 -36.85 2.91
N GLU A 148 -3.13 -36.75 3.67
CA GLU A 148 -3.44 -35.55 4.45
C GLU A 148 -2.31 -35.18 5.43
N LEU A 149 -1.78 -36.17 6.14
CA LEU A 149 -0.64 -35.97 7.05
C LEU A 149 0.62 -35.51 6.30
N LYS A 150 0.89 -36.05 5.11
CA LYS A 150 1.99 -35.58 4.25
C LYS A 150 1.79 -34.13 3.82
N ASP A 151 0.56 -33.77 3.46
CA ASP A 151 0.22 -32.42 3.01
C ASP A 151 0.40 -31.40 4.15
N GLN A 152 -0.03 -31.75 5.36
CA GLN A 152 0.19 -30.94 6.57
C GLN A 152 1.69 -30.74 6.85
N ILE A 153 2.49 -31.82 6.80
CA ILE A 153 3.95 -31.72 6.94
C ILE A 153 4.54 -30.83 5.85
N SER A 154 4.06 -30.95 4.61
CA SER A 154 4.51 -30.11 3.49
C SER A 154 4.19 -28.64 3.71
N ARG A 155 3.04 -28.34 4.33
CA ARG A 155 2.60 -26.98 4.65
C ARG A 155 3.51 -26.35 5.69
N ILE A 156 3.81 -27.07 6.77
CA ILE A 156 4.77 -26.63 7.80
C ILE A 156 6.15 -26.40 7.17
N ASP A 157 6.62 -27.31 6.30
CA ASP A 157 7.90 -27.17 5.62
C ASP A 157 7.95 -25.96 4.67
N LYS A 158 6.87 -25.67 3.96
CA LYS A 158 6.74 -24.48 3.10
C LYS A 158 6.77 -23.21 3.95
N GLU A 159 6.08 -23.20 5.08
CA GLU A 159 6.06 -22.06 5.98
C GLU A 159 7.45 -21.74 6.53
N LEU A 160 8.15 -22.74 7.10
CA LEU A 160 9.52 -22.58 7.60
C LEU A 160 10.49 -22.10 6.50
N LYS A 161 10.39 -22.68 5.29
CA LYS A 161 11.23 -22.27 4.14
C LYS A 161 10.92 -20.86 3.65
N SER A 162 9.66 -20.43 3.71
CA SER A 162 9.25 -19.09 3.26
C SER A 162 9.78 -17.98 4.17
N ALA A 163 10.00 -18.27 5.45
CA ALA A 163 10.52 -17.33 6.43
C ALA A 163 12.05 -17.13 6.29
N ALA A 164 12.78 -18.18 5.94
CA ALA A 164 14.25 -18.17 5.83
C ALA A 164 14.82 -17.01 4.96
N PRO A 165 14.38 -16.75 3.72
CA PRO A 165 14.99 -15.70 2.87
C PRO A 165 14.75 -14.29 3.38
N LYS A 166 13.70 -14.07 4.19
CA LYS A 166 13.43 -12.77 4.83
C LYS A 166 14.30 -12.58 6.08
N ARG A 167 14.63 -13.67 6.77
CA ARG A 167 15.56 -13.67 7.91
C ARG A 167 16.96 -13.32 7.45
N THR A 168 17.49 -14.00 6.43
CA THR A 168 18.82 -13.72 5.89
C THR A 168 18.99 -12.27 5.43
N GLU A 169 18.00 -11.72 4.71
CA GLU A 169 18.02 -10.29 4.33
C GLU A 169 18.05 -9.35 5.55
N ASN A 170 17.26 -9.65 6.58
CA ASN A 170 17.24 -8.87 7.80
C ASN A 170 18.56 -8.98 8.57
N ASP A 171 19.18 -10.15 8.58
CA ASP A 171 20.45 -10.43 9.26
C ASP A 171 21.60 -9.67 8.57
N ILE A 172 21.68 -9.72 7.24
CA ILE A 172 22.61 -8.89 6.43
C ILE A 172 22.47 -7.40 6.80
N LEU A 173 21.23 -6.91 6.84
CA LEU A 173 20.96 -5.51 7.16
C LEU A 173 21.32 -5.16 8.60
N ALA A 174 21.06 -6.06 9.54
CA ALA A 174 21.39 -5.88 10.95
C ALA A 174 22.90 -5.84 11.17
N GLU A 175 23.64 -6.76 10.55
CA GLU A 175 25.11 -6.78 10.59
C GLU A 175 25.71 -5.52 9.99
N HIS A 176 25.20 -5.08 8.83
CA HIS A 176 25.67 -3.85 8.21
C HIS A 176 25.39 -2.64 9.09
N LYS A 177 24.15 -2.49 9.61
CA LYS A 177 23.81 -1.42 10.54
C LYS A 177 24.70 -1.43 11.79
N LYS A 178 25.10 -2.60 12.27
CA LYS A 178 26.02 -2.73 13.40
C LYS A 178 27.42 -2.21 13.04
N LYS A 179 27.98 -2.64 11.90
CA LYS A 179 29.29 -2.19 11.38
C LYS A 179 29.32 -0.67 11.16
N GLU A 180 28.28 -0.12 10.56
CA GLU A 180 28.17 1.32 10.31
C GLU A 180 28.00 2.12 11.60
N ARG A 181 27.26 1.59 12.58
CA ARG A 181 27.18 2.21 13.91
C ARG A 181 28.54 2.28 14.60
N GLU A 182 29.36 1.24 14.46
CA GLU A 182 30.73 1.22 15.00
C GLU A 182 31.66 2.18 14.25
N ALA A 183 31.52 2.29 12.93
CA ALA A 183 32.28 3.24 12.11
C ALA A 183 31.88 4.70 12.42
N ALA A 184 30.59 4.95 12.62
CA ALA A 184 30.04 6.25 13.00
C ALA A 184 30.54 6.70 14.38
N LYS A 185 30.60 5.77 15.35
CA LYS A 185 31.22 6.02 16.67
C LYS A 185 32.70 6.45 16.54
N LYS A 186 33.40 5.99 15.51
CA LYS A 186 34.78 6.38 15.19
C LYS A 186 34.86 7.68 14.37
N GLY A 187 33.75 8.36 14.11
CA GLY A 187 33.69 9.62 13.37
C GLY A 187 33.60 9.48 11.84
N LYS A 188 33.46 8.27 11.30
CA LYS A 188 33.24 8.08 9.86
C LYS A 188 31.77 8.37 9.50
N GLN A 189 31.52 8.83 8.28
CA GLN A 189 30.15 9.03 7.81
C GLN A 189 29.44 7.68 7.65
N PRO A 190 28.22 7.50 8.20
CA PRO A 190 27.45 6.27 8.05
C PRO A 190 27.09 6.03 6.58
N TYR A 191 27.39 4.84 6.06
CA TYR A 191 26.97 4.41 4.75
C TYR A 191 25.71 3.53 4.85
N TYR A 192 24.83 3.58 3.85
CA TYR A 192 23.67 2.70 3.75
C TYR A 192 23.76 1.88 2.47
N LEU A 193 23.64 0.55 2.60
CA LEU A 193 23.69 -0.36 1.46
C LEU A 193 22.60 -0.03 0.43
N LYS A 194 23.00 0.03 -0.84
CA LYS A 194 22.06 0.07 -1.95
C LYS A 194 21.31 -1.26 -2.07
N LYS A 195 20.08 -1.21 -2.59
CA LYS A 195 19.27 -2.43 -2.86
C LYS A 195 19.96 -3.42 -3.81
N SER A 196 20.87 -2.97 -4.67
CA SER A 196 21.70 -3.83 -5.52
C SER A 196 22.71 -4.64 -4.72
N ASP A 197 23.30 -4.03 -3.71
CA ASP A 197 24.39 -4.61 -2.94
C ASP A 197 23.85 -5.61 -1.92
N ILE A 198 22.68 -5.33 -1.33
CA ILE A 198 21.92 -6.30 -0.51
C ILE A 198 21.63 -7.57 -1.33
N ARG A 199 21.21 -7.41 -2.60
CA ARG A 199 20.94 -8.54 -3.50
C ARG A 199 22.20 -9.35 -3.80
N LYS A 200 23.37 -8.69 -3.96
CA LYS A 200 24.65 -9.37 -4.15
C LYS A 200 25.06 -10.15 -2.90
N GLN A 201 24.96 -9.55 -1.72
CA GLN A 201 25.27 -10.21 -0.44
C GLN A 201 24.39 -11.45 -0.24
N LYS A 202 23.08 -11.33 -0.46
CA LYS A 202 22.15 -12.47 -0.42
C LYS A 202 22.52 -13.59 -1.40
N LEU A 203 23.00 -13.24 -2.59
CA LEU A 203 23.47 -14.23 -3.57
C LEU A 203 24.75 -14.95 -3.13
N ILE A 204 25.66 -14.23 -2.46
CA ILE A 204 26.90 -14.78 -1.91
C ILE A 204 26.59 -15.75 -0.76
N GLU A 205 25.73 -15.37 0.20
CA GLU A 205 25.32 -16.25 1.29
C GLU A 205 24.65 -17.52 0.75
N LYS A 206 23.71 -17.37 -0.17
CA LYS A 206 23.06 -18.51 -0.82
C LYS A 206 24.06 -19.41 -1.56
N TYR A 207 25.10 -18.84 -2.17
CA TYR A 207 26.15 -19.60 -2.82
C TYR A 207 26.95 -20.41 -1.78
N ASN A 208 27.31 -19.81 -0.65
CA ASN A 208 28.01 -20.48 0.44
C ASN A 208 27.18 -21.61 1.04
N GLU A 209 25.90 -21.37 1.35
CA GLU A 209 24.96 -22.40 1.83
C GLU A 209 24.86 -23.59 0.86
N LEU A 210 24.80 -23.31 -0.45
CA LEU A 210 24.74 -24.36 -1.47
C LEU A 210 26.06 -25.11 -1.65
N LYS A 211 27.19 -24.42 -1.45
CA LYS A 211 28.53 -25.01 -1.46
C LYS A 211 28.70 -25.98 -0.29
N GLU A 212 28.33 -25.54 0.92
CA GLU A 212 28.36 -26.36 2.13
C GLU A 212 27.43 -27.57 2.05
N SER A 213 26.24 -27.40 1.47
CA SER A 213 25.29 -28.50 1.29
C SER A 213 25.59 -29.41 0.09
N GLY A 214 26.64 -29.14 -0.69
CA GLY A 214 27.03 -29.93 -1.87
C GLY A 214 26.05 -29.85 -3.06
N LYS A 215 25.07 -28.93 -3.03
CA LYS A 215 24.00 -28.81 -4.06
C LYS A 215 24.28 -27.72 -5.10
N LEU A 216 25.48 -27.15 -5.06
CA LEU A 216 25.90 -26.02 -5.86
C LEU A 216 25.90 -26.31 -7.36
N GLU A 217 26.48 -27.43 -7.78
CA GLU A 217 26.55 -27.81 -9.20
C GLU A 217 25.16 -27.99 -9.81
N ALA A 218 24.30 -28.75 -9.12
CA ALA A 218 22.91 -28.95 -9.54
C ALA A 218 22.13 -27.61 -9.61
N PHE A 219 22.39 -26.68 -8.69
CA PHE A 219 21.78 -25.35 -8.73
C PHE A 219 22.27 -24.53 -9.94
N ILE A 220 23.58 -24.55 -10.22
CA ILE A 220 24.17 -23.88 -11.38
C ILE A 220 23.64 -24.49 -12.68
N GLU A 221 23.56 -25.81 -12.79
CA GLU A 221 23.01 -26.50 -13.95
C GLU A 221 21.55 -26.10 -14.20
N LYS A 222 20.71 -26.11 -13.16
CA LYS A 222 19.32 -25.62 -13.24
C LYS A 222 19.24 -24.16 -13.68
N LYS A 223 20.14 -23.31 -13.18
CA LYS A 223 20.20 -21.89 -13.57
C LYS A 223 20.64 -21.72 -15.03
N ARG A 224 21.62 -22.51 -15.49
CA ARG A 224 22.05 -22.57 -16.90
C ARG A 224 20.91 -23.00 -17.81
N LYS A 225 20.22 -24.11 -17.49
CA LYS A 225 19.04 -24.58 -18.24
C LYS A 225 17.94 -23.52 -18.31
N LYS A 226 17.63 -22.85 -17.19
CA LYS A 226 16.62 -21.78 -17.15
C LYS A 226 17.02 -20.56 -17.99
N ASN A 227 18.29 -20.18 -17.99
CA ASN A 227 18.78 -19.08 -18.82
C ASN A 227 18.73 -19.46 -20.30
N ALA A 228 19.24 -20.63 -20.68
CA ALA A 228 19.19 -21.13 -22.05
C ALA A 228 17.75 -21.20 -22.60
N ALA A 229 16.79 -21.66 -21.79
CA ALA A 229 15.38 -21.68 -22.19
C ALA A 229 14.79 -20.27 -22.37
N LYS A 230 15.23 -19.29 -21.58
CA LYS A 230 14.83 -17.88 -21.78
C LYS A 230 15.42 -17.33 -23.05
N ASP A 231 16.71 -17.59 -23.30
CA ASP A 231 17.39 -17.12 -24.50
C ASP A 231 16.75 -17.74 -25.75
N GLN A 232 16.40 -19.03 -25.69
CA GLN A 232 15.67 -19.72 -26.75
C GLN A 232 14.29 -19.11 -27.03
N LYS A 233 13.58 -18.59 -26.02
CA LYS A 233 12.29 -17.91 -26.22
C LYS A 233 12.42 -16.65 -27.08
N TYR A 234 13.56 -15.96 -27.02
CA TYR A 234 13.84 -14.76 -27.81
C TYR A 234 14.59 -15.05 -29.11
N MET A 235 14.93 -16.31 -29.37
CA MET A 235 15.50 -16.72 -30.65
C MET A 235 14.40 -16.89 -31.70
N PRO A 236 14.58 -16.34 -32.92
CA PRO A 236 13.63 -16.56 -34.00
C PRO A 236 13.55 -18.05 -34.32
N TYR A 237 12.32 -18.56 -34.48
CA TYR A 237 12.12 -19.93 -34.94
C TYR A 237 12.74 -20.09 -36.34
N ARG A 238 13.54 -21.15 -36.51
CA ARG A 238 14.03 -21.54 -37.83
C ARG A 238 12.79 -21.81 -38.70
N ARG A 239 12.64 -21.08 -39.81
CA ARG A 239 11.60 -21.40 -40.80
C ARG A 239 11.77 -22.87 -41.18
N PRO A 240 10.69 -23.67 -41.26
CA PRO A 240 10.77 -24.98 -41.87
C PRO A 240 11.34 -24.75 -43.28
N SER A 241 12.54 -25.25 -43.53
CA SER A 241 13.01 -25.37 -44.90
C SER A 241 12.06 -26.35 -45.57
N GLU A 242 11.41 -25.93 -46.65
CA GLU A 242 10.83 -26.84 -47.64
C GLU A 242 11.98 -27.74 -48.11
N GLN A 243 12.14 -28.88 -47.46
CA GLN A 243 12.91 -29.99 -47.99
C GLN A 243 11.93 -30.69 -48.92
N GLY A 244 12.18 -30.53 -50.22
CA GLY A 244 11.35 -31.06 -51.29
C GLY A 244 11.10 -32.55 -51.13
N ASP A 245 9.88 -32.92 -51.49
CA ASP A 245 9.54 -34.28 -51.89
C ASP A 245 10.39 -34.62 -53.14
N GLU A 246 11.44 -35.41 -52.95
CA GLU A 246 12.07 -36.25 -53.99
C GLU A 246 12.28 -37.67 -53.43
#